data_AF-A0A7X9EUT4-F1
#
_entry.id   AF-A0A7X9EUT4-F1
#
_cell.length_a   1.000
_cell.length_b   1.000
_cell.length_c   1.000
_cell.angle_alpha   90.00
_cell.angle_beta   90.00
_cell.angle_gamma   90.00
#
_symmetry.space_group_name_H-M   'P 1'
#
loop_
_entity.id
_entity.type
_entity.pdbx_description
1 polymer ?
#
loop_
_entity_poly.entity_id
_entity_poly.type
_entity_poly.pdbx_seq_one_letter_code
_entity_poly.pdbx_strand_id
1 'polypeptide(L)'
;MDDHYLSALVREQENEISAHHIYLRLAEKVKSPENQGILRAIAADEIKHYRLLKYKTEVEVEPSRFKVWFYYLISVVLGLTFGIKLLERDEGQAIDKYRELGGQDPDFWTVLQDEERHETELIAMIDEERLRYLGAIVLGLNDALVELTGALAGYTFAFQNSRLIALTGLITGIAASFSMAAAGYLSSKQDSSTGESIKSAMYTGAAYVVTVVLLILPYLLIQAPYVSLVVTLVLVLLVIFIFNFYVAVAKDLDFRERFLEMAAISLGVAAASFLVSILVKNIFGIDI
;
A
#
# COMPACT_ATOMS: atom_id res chain seq x y z
N MET A 1 -40.13 -4.82 4.22
CA MET A 1 -38.84 -4.19 3.90
C MET A 1 -38.82 -3.94 2.40
N ASP A 2 -38.35 -2.78 1.95
CA ASP A 2 -38.06 -2.56 0.52
C ASP A 2 -36.98 -3.55 0.06
N ASP A 3 -37.08 -4.08 -1.16
CA ASP A 3 -36.14 -5.08 -1.71
C ASP A 3 -34.67 -4.62 -1.64
N HIS A 4 -34.44 -3.31 -1.77
CA HIS A 4 -33.11 -2.72 -1.65
C HIS A 4 -32.54 -2.86 -0.23
N TYR A 5 -33.39 -2.71 0.79
CA TYR A 5 -33.00 -2.82 2.20
C TYR A 5 -32.62 -4.26 2.56
N LEU A 6 -33.43 -5.24 2.12
CA LEU A 6 -33.14 -6.65 2.37
C LEU A 6 -31.84 -7.08 1.67
N SER A 7 -31.62 -6.63 0.44
CA SER A 7 -30.37 -6.93 -0.30
C SER A 7 -29.12 -6.37 0.38
N ALA A 8 -29.23 -5.19 1.01
CA ALA A 8 -28.14 -4.59 1.76
C ALA A 8 -27.84 -5.39 3.03
N LEU A 9 -28.85 -5.76 3.82
CA LEU A 9 -28.67 -6.57 5.03
C LEU A 9 -28.10 -7.97 4.74
N VAL A 10 -28.52 -8.60 3.64
CA VAL A 10 -27.98 -9.91 3.22
C VAL A 10 -26.50 -9.79 2.83
N ARG A 11 -26.10 -8.69 2.19
CA ARG A 11 -24.69 -8.42 1.89
C ARG A 11 -23.87 -8.21 3.16
N GLU A 12 -24.39 -7.44 4.12
CA GLU A 12 -23.68 -7.27 5.39
C GLU A 12 -23.62 -8.59 6.16
N GLN A 13 -24.68 -9.39 6.15
CA GLN A 13 -24.65 -10.75 6.71
C GLN A 13 -23.54 -11.61 6.09
N GLU A 14 -23.29 -11.54 4.78
CA GLU A 14 -22.14 -12.21 4.13
C GLU A 14 -20.79 -11.66 4.62
N ASN A 15 -20.71 -10.35 4.87
CA ASN A 15 -19.51 -9.68 5.38
C ASN A 15 -19.18 -10.16 6.79
N GLU A 16 -20.11 -10.10 7.74
CA GLU A 16 -19.93 -10.53 9.15
C GLU A 16 -19.41 -11.97 9.25
N ILE A 17 -20.03 -12.91 8.50
CA ILE A 17 -19.61 -14.32 8.54
C ILE A 17 -18.25 -14.51 7.86
N SER A 18 -17.92 -13.68 6.87
CA SER A 18 -16.60 -13.70 6.23
C SER A 18 -15.53 -13.15 7.17
N ALA A 19 -15.80 -12.03 7.85
CA ALA A 19 -14.93 -11.39 8.83
C ALA A 19 -14.62 -12.33 9.99
N HIS A 20 -15.64 -13.00 10.56
CA HIS A 20 -15.49 -14.07 11.55
C HIS A 20 -14.42 -15.10 11.15
N HIS A 21 -14.51 -15.63 9.92
CA HIS A 21 -13.56 -16.62 9.43
C HIS A 21 -12.18 -16.04 9.12
N ILE A 22 -12.09 -14.79 8.68
CA ILE A 22 -10.83 -14.09 8.48
C ILE A 22 -10.12 -13.93 9.83
N TYR A 23 -10.79 -13.36 10.83
CA TYR A 23 -10.22 -13.13 12.16
C TYR A 23 -9.77 -14.43 12.84
N LEU A 24 -10.55 -15.52 12.75
CA LEU A 24 -10.12 -16.83 13.25
C LEU A 24 -8.84 -17.32 12.58
N ARG A 25 -8.74 -17.23 11.25
CA ARG A 25 -7.54 -17.65 10.52
C ARG A 25 -6.33 -16.78 10.84
N LEU A 26 -6.54 -15.48 11.04
CA LEU A 26 -5.47 -14.57 11.45
C LEU A 26 -5.00 -14.90 12.87
N ALA A 27 -5.92 -15.18 13.80
CA ALA A 27 -5.59 -15.56 15.17
C ALA A 27 -4.71 -16.82 15.25
N GLU A 28 -4.79 -17.73 14.29
CA GLU A 28 -3.90 -18.91 14.21
C GLU A 28 -2.46 -18.57 13.78
N LYS A 29 -2.25 -17.42 13.12
CA LYS A 29 -0.94 -16.99 12.59
C LYS A 29 -0.21 -16.00 13.47
N VAL A 30 -0.93 -15.25 14.29
CA VAL A 30 -0.33 -14.26 15.18
C VAL A 30 0.46 -14.96 16.29
N LYS A 31 1.67 -14.48 16.59
CA LYS A 31 2.55 -15.10 17.60
C LYS A 31 2.22 -14.67 19.04
N SER A 32 1.78 -13.42 19.22
CA SER A 32 1.46 -12.88 20.55
C SER A 32 0.17 -13.50 21.08
N PRO A 33 0.18 -14.17 22.24
CA PRO A 33 -1.02 -14.78 22.80
C PRO A 33 -2.11 -13.76 23.14
N GLU A 34 -1.71 -12.52 23.47
CA GLU A 34 -2.63 -11.39 23.69
C GLU A 34 -3.38 -11.03 22.40
N ASN A 35 -2.65 -10.77 21.31
CA ASN A 35 -3.24 -10.45 20.01
C ASN A 35 -4.07 -11.61 19.43
N GLN A 36 -3.69 -12.86 19.70
CA GLN A 36 -4.53 -14.01 19.35
C GLN A 36 -5.87 -13.98 20.10
N GLY A 37 -5.85 -13.59 21.38
CA GLY A 37 -7.04 -13.46 22.21
C GLY A 37 -7.99 -12.40 21.67
N ILE A 38 -7.46 -11.23 21.31
CA ILE A 38 -8.24 -10.13 20.74
C ILE A 38 -8.91 -10.55 19.43
N LEU A 39 -8.16 -11.11 18.46
CA LEU A 39 -8.76 -11.55 17.18
C LEU A 39 -9.82 -12.65 17.36
N ARG A 40 -9.66 -13.54 18.34
CA ARG A 40 -10.69 -14.55 18.65
C ARG A 40 -11.92 -13.93 19.31
N ALA A 41 -11.74 -12.90 20.13
CA ALA A 41 -12.84 -12.16 20.74
C ALA A 41 -13.65 -11.42 19.69
N ILE A 42 -12.99 -10.66 18.81
CA ILE A 42 -13.60 -9.97 17.67
C ILE A 42 -14.36 -10.98 16.80
N ALA A 43 -13.72 -12.08 16.39
CA ALA A 43 -14.41 -13.14 15.63
C ALA A 43 -15.66 -13.68 16.36
N ALA A 44 -15.64 -13.77 17.69
CA ALA A 44 -16.79 -14.23 18.46
C ALA A 44 -17.93 -13.19 18.51
N ASP A 45 -17.66 -11.92 18.24
CA ASP A 45 -18.65 -10.87 18.11
C ASP A 45 -19.27 -10.84 16.71
N GLU A 46 -18.44 -10.93 15.66
CA GLU A 46 -18.87 -11.06 14.24
C GLU A 46 -19.93 -12.17 14.05
N ILE A 47 -19.73 -13.33 14.69
CA ILE A 47 -20.69 -14.43 14.58
C ILE A 47 -22.01 -14.13 15.29
N LYS A 48 -22.01 -13.28 16.33
CA LYS A 48 -23.24 -12.79 16.97
C LYS A 48 -23.94 -11.79 16.05
N HIS A 49 -23.20 -10.89 15.43
CA HIS A 49 -23.72 -9.91 14.46
C HIS A 49 -24.34 -10.62 13.24
N TYR A 50 -23.65 -11.61 12.67
CA TYR A 50 -24.21 -12.50 11.63
C TYR A 50 -25.54 -13.14 12.06
N ARG A 51 -25.63 -13.65 13.30
CA ARG A 51 -26.86 -14.28 13.80
C ARG A 51 -27.99 -13.28 13.98
N LEU A 52 -27.68 -12.06 14.42
CA LEU A 52 -28.65 -10.98 14.53
C LEU A 52 -29.20 -10.62 13.14
N LEU A 53 -28.32 -10.47 12.15
CA LEU A 53 -28.73 -10.21 10.77
C LEU A 53 -29.53 -11.36 10.19
N LYS A 54 -29.11 -12.62 10.39
CA LYS A 54 -29.87 -13.82 10.00
C LYS A 54 -31.29 -13.83 10.57
N TYR A 55 -31.46 -13.39 11.82
CA TYR A 55 -32.77 -13.27 12.43
C TYR A 55 -33.64 -12.20 11.76
N LYS A 56 -33.05 -11.07 11.34
CA LYS A 56 -33.78 -9.98 10.67
C LYS A 56 -34.03 -10.24 9.18
N THR A 57 -33.12 -10.92 8.48
CA THR A 57 -33.22 -11.24 7.05
C THR A 57 -34.02 -12.50 6.78
N GLU A 58 -34.12 -13.40 7.76
CA GLU A 58 -34.66 -14.76 7.63
C GLU A 58 -33.96 -15.62 6.54
N VAL A 59 -32.78 -15.19 6.10
CA VAL A 59 -31.98 -15.85 5.05
C VAL A 59 -30.70 -16.39 5.67
N GLU A 60 -30.28 -17.58 5.26
CA GLU A 60 -28.97 -18.14 5.59
C GLU A 60 -27.97 -17.88 4.47
N VAL A 61 -26.83 -17.29 4.82
CA VAL A 61 -25.79 -16.88 3.89
C VAL A 61 -24.48 -17.56 4.28
N GLU A 62 -23.82 -18.19 3.31
CA GLU A 62 -22.49 -18.76 3.51
C GLU A 62 -21.39 -17.69 3.37
N PRO A 63 -20.22 -17.88 4.02
CA PRO A 63 -19.11 -16.95 3.88
C PRO A 63 -18.54 -16.94 2.46
N SER A 64 -18.13 -15.76 2.03
CA SER A 64 -17.44 -15.58 0.76
C SER A 64 -16.04 -16.18 0.83
N ARG A 65 -15.89 -17.42 0.31
CA ARG A 65 -14.61 -18.14 0.30
C ARG A 65 -13.50 -17.33 -0.37
N PHE A 66 -13.84 -16.54 -1.40
CA PHE A 66 -12.91 -15.66 -2.08
C PHE A 66 -12.45 -14.51 -1.18
N LYS A 67 -13.37 -13.79 -0.52
CA LYS A 67 -12.98 -12.74 0.45
C LYS A 67 -12.11 -13.30 1.57
N VAL A 68 -12.53 -14.41 2.19
CA VAL A 68 -11.78 -15.04 3.28
C VAL A 68 -10.36 -15.40 2.84
N TRP A 69 -10.20 -15.95 1.64
CA TRP A 69 -8.88 -16.26 1.09
C TRP A 69 -8.06 -15.00 0.77
N PHE A 70 -8.68 -14.00 0.14
CA PHE A 70 -8.04 -12.76 -0.29
C PHE A 70 -7.50 -11.94 0.88
N TYR A 71 -8.34 -11.65 1.88
CA TYR A 71 -7.95 -10.87 3.06
C TYR A 71 -6.92 -11.62 3.89
N TYR A 72 -7.09 -12.94 4.07
CA TYR A 72 -6.07 -13.75 4.73
C TYR A 72 -4.71 -13.69 4.00
N LEU A 73 -4.70 -13.83 2.66
CA LEU A 73 -3.48 -13.76 1.87
C LEU A 73 -2.82 -12.39 2.00
N ILE A 74 -3.59 -11.31 1.90
CA ILE A 74 -3.10 -9.94 2.04
C ILE A 74 -2.49 -9.71 3.41
N SER A 75 -3.19 -10.10 4.48
CA SER A 75 -2.68 -9.98 5.85
C SER A 75 -1.37 -10.75 6.08
N VAL A 76 -1.17 -11.87 5.39
CA VAL A 76 0.06 -12.66 5.50
C VAL A 76 1.19 -12.06 4.65
N VAL A 77 0.90 -11.63 3.42
CA VAL A 77 1.91 -11.14 2.46
C VAL A 77 2.33 -9.70 2.75
N LEU A 78 1.36 -8.79 2.89
CA LEU A 78 1.60 -7.37 3.10
C LEU A 78 1.77 -7.01 4.59
N GLY A 79 1.28 -7.88 5.48
CA GLY A 79 1.41 -7.76 6.92
C GLY A 79 0.06 -7.58 7.60
N LEU A 80 0.02 -8.01 8.87
CA LEU A 80 -1.19 -8.12 9.66
C LEU A 80 -1.94 -6.78 9.74
N THR A 81 -1.23 -5.70 10.08
CA THR A 81 -1.77 -4.34 10.16
C THR A 81 -2.46 -3.90 8.88
N PHE A 82 -1.82 -4.11 7.73
CA PHE A 82 -2.37 -3.68 6.45
C PHE A 82 -3.65 -4.44 6.11
N GLY A 83 -3.65 -5.76 6.28
CA GLY A 83 -4.80 -6.57 5.93
C GLY A 83 -5.98 -6.38 6.88
N ILE A 84 -5.73 -6.14 8.17
CA ILE A 84 -6.76 -5.74 9.14
C ILE A 84 -7.35 -4.38 8.77
N LYS A 85 -6.53 -3.34 8.56
CA LYS A 85 -7.05 -2.02 8.14
C LYS A 85 -7.82 -2.06 6.82
N LEU A 86 -7.40 -2.92 5.89
CA LEU A 86 -8.12 -3.10 4.62
C LEU A 86 -9.49 -3.75 4.84
N LEU A 87 -9.62 -4.65 5.81
CA LEU A 87 -10.87 -5.30 6.19
C LEU A 87 -11.81 -4.31 6.87
N GLU A 88 -11.30 -3.61 7.90
CA GLU A 88 -12.03 -2.56 8.63
C GLU A 88 -12.56 -1.45 7.70
N ARG A 89 -11.82 -1.12 6.63
CA ARG A 89 -12.27 -0.14 5.64
C ARG A 89 -13.42 -0.64 4.76
N ASP A 90 -13.56 -1.95 4.56
CA ASP A 90 -14.73 -2.56 3.91
C ASP A 90 -15.94 -2.53 4.88
N GLU A 91 -15.69 -2.79 6.16
CA GLU A 91 -16.70 -2.80 7.25
C GLU A 91 -17.20 -1.39 7.63
N GLY A 92 -16.34 -0.37 7.68
CA GLY A 92 -16.73 1.02 7.97
C GLY A 92 -17.74 1.61 6.97
N GLN A 93 -17.73 1.15 5.71
CA GLN A 93 -18.74 1.53 4.72
C GLN A 93 -20.13 0.89 4.99
N ALA A 94 -20.20 -0.14 5.83
CA ALA A 94 -21.42 -0.76 6.31
C ALA A 94 -21.98 -0.02 7.53
N ILE A 95 -21.12 0.46 8.43
CA ILE A 95 -21.47 1.24 9.63
C ILE A 95 -22.27 2.51 9.26
N ASP A 96 -21.85 3.24 8.23
CA ASP A 96 -22.58 4.41 7.74
C ASP A 96 -24.00 4.04 7.28
N LYS A 97 -24.16 2.86 6.65
CA LYS A 97 -25.48 2.34 6.27
C LYS A 97 -26.29 1.91 7.48
N TYR A 98 -25.70 1.27 8.49
CA TYR A 98 -26.41 0.96 9.74
C TYR A 98 -26.88 2.22 10.46
N ARG A 99 -26.10 3.31 10.44
CA ARG A 99 -26.49 4.61 11.00
C ARG A 99 -27.65 5.25 10.21
N GLU A 100 -27.62 5.17 8.88
CA GLU A 100 -28.70 5.68 8.02
C GLU A 100 -29.98 4.83 8.10
N LEU A 101 -29.85 3.52 8.23
CA LEU A 101 -30.95 2.53 8.12
C LEU A 101 -31.51 2.06 9.47
N GLY A 102 -30.74 2.23 10.55
CA GLY A 102 -30.96 1.59 11.85
C GLY A 102 -31.18 2.53 13.03
N GLY A 103 -31.30 3.84 12.81
CA GLY A 103 -31.47 4.84 13.88
C GLY A 103 -32.67 4.66 14.83
N GLN A 104 -33.51 3.65 14.62
CA GLN A 104 -34.68 3.33 15.47
C GLN A 104 -34.64 1.93 16.10
N ASP A 105 -33.69 1.05 15.73
CA ASP A 105 -33.64 -0.33 16.23
C ASP A 105 -32.51 -0.47 17.27
N PRO A 106 -32.84 -0.77 18.54
CA PRO A 106 -31.86 -0.93 19.62
C PRO A 106 -30.76 -1.97 19.33
N ASP A 107 -31.03 -2.98 18.50
CA ASP A 107 -30.07 -4.06 18.25
C ASP A 107 -28.86 -3.57 17.45
N PHE A 108 -29.04 -2.61 16.53
CA PHE A 108 -27.93 -2.05 15.75
C PHE A 108 -27.02 -1.16 16.59
N TRP A 109 -27.52 -0.57 17.68
CA TRP A 109 -26.68 0.19 18.61
C TRP A 109 -25.62 -0.68 19.28
N THR A 110 -25.94 -1.94 19.59
CA THR A 110 -24.95 -2.86 20.16
C THR A 110 -23.88 -3.25 19.16
N VAL A 111 -24.25 -3.46 17.88
CA VAL A 111 -23.28 -3.73 16.81
C VAL A 111 -22.33 -2.54 16.66
N LEU A 112 -22.88 -1.32 16.54
CA LEU A 112 -22.07 -0.10 16.41
C LEU A 112 -21.06 0.10 17.56
N GLN A 113 -21.43 -0.25 18.79
CA GLN A 113 -20.52 -0.18 19.94
C GLN A 113 -19.44 -1.26 19.91
N ASP A 114 -19.77 -2.46 19.43
CA ASP A 114 -18.79 -3.52 19.22
C ASP A 114 -17.78 -3.10 18.14
N GLU A 115 -18.24 -2.54 17.01
CA GLU A 115 -17.36 -2.06 15.94
C GLU A 115 -16.37 -0.98 16.41
N GLU A 116 -16.83 0.03 17.15
CA GLU A 116 -15.95 1.08 17.70
C GLU A 116 -14.90 0.50 18.67
N ARG A 117 -15.27 -0.55 19.42
CA ARG A 117 -14.35 -1.27 20.29
C ARG A 117 -13.36 -2.11 19.49
N HIS A 118 -13.82 -2.81 18.44
CA HIS A 118 -12.96 -3.60 17.57
C HIS A 118 -11.87 -2.73 16.96
N GLU A 119 -12.22 -1.59 16.37
CA GLU A 119 -11.25 -0.64 15.81
C GLU A 119 -10.20 -0.24 16.85
N THR A 120 -10.63 0.08 18.07
CA THR A 120 -9.73 0.48 19.17
C THR A 120 -8.78 -0.66 19.58
N GLU A 121 -9.29 -1.88 19.74
CA GLU A 121 -8.50 -3.06 20.10
C GLU A 121 -7.51 -3.45 18.98
N LEU A 122 -7.95 -3.35 17.72
CA LEU A 122 -7.12 -3.61 16.55
C LEU A 122 -6.03 -2.56 16.38
N ILE A 123 -6.29 -1.28 16.66
CA ILE A 123 -5.27 -0.23 16.68
C ILE A 123 -4.21 -0.54 17.74
N ALA A 124 -4.61 -0.95 18.93
CA ALA A 124 -3.68 -1.30 20.00
C ALA A 124 -2.80 -2.52 19.66
N MET A 125 -3.29 -3.43 18.81
CA MET A 125 -2.55 -4.59 18.33
C MET A 125 -1.49 -4.28 17.26
N ILE A 126 -1.58 -3.14 16.58
CA ILE A 126 -0.71 -2.81 15.46
C ILE A 126 0.72 -2.62 15.96
N ASP A 127 1.60 -3.53 15.53
CA ASP A 127 3.02 -3.46 15.80
C ASP A 127 3.63 -2.24 15.10
N GLU A 128 4.03 -1.25 15.90
CA GLU A 128 4.63 -0.02 15.42
C GLU A 128 5.85 -0.25 14.54
N GLU A 129 6.59 -1.37 14.64
CA GLU A 129 7.88 -1.51 13.97
C GLU A 129 7.76 -1.42 12.43
N ARG A 130 6.82 -2.13 11.81
CA ARG A 130 6.61 -2.01 10.35
C ARG A 130 6.12 -0.62 9.98
N LEU A 131 5.14 -0.08 10.73
CA LEU A 131 4.56 1.24 10.49
C LEU A 131 5.60 2.37 10.63
N ARG A 132 6.52 2.22 11.59
CA ARG A 132 7.63 3.13 11.89
C ARG A 132 8.61 3.22 10.72
N TYR A 133 8.93 2.09 10.09
CA TYR A 133 9.82 2.07 8.92
C TYR A 133 9.09 2.28 7.60
N LEU A 134 7.74 2.29 7.56
CA LEU A 134 7.01 2.68 6.34
C LEU A 134 7.45 4.05 5.84
N GLY A 135 7.69 5.02 6.74
CA GLY A 135 8.21 6.33 6.34
C GLY A 135 9.53 6.25 5.58
N ALA A 136 10.47 5.43 6.07
CA ALA A 136 11.78 5.22 5.45
C ALA A 136 11.67 4.54 4.06
N ILE A 137 10.80 3.53 3.95
CA ILE A 137 10.52 2.84 2.68
C ILE A 137 9.88 3.81 1.68
N VAL A 138 8.88 4.58 2.11
CA VAL A 138 8.19 5.60 1.29
C VAL A 138 9.19 6.61 0.75
N LEU A 139 10.08 7.09 1.63
CA LEU A 139 11.08 8.07 1.26
C LEU A 139 12.02 7.52 0.18
N GLY A 140 12.59 6.33 0.39
CA GLY A 140 13.52 5.72 -0.57
C GLY A 140 12.87 5.39 -1.92
N LEU A 141 11.63 4.90 -1.90
CA LEU A 141 10.89 4.56 -3.12
C LEU A 141 10.47 5.80 -3.90
N ASN A 142 9.96 6.83 -3.24
CA ASN A 142 9.54 8.08 -3.91
C ASN A 142 10.72 8.81 -4.54
N ASP A 143 11.85 8.89 -3.84
CA ASP A 143 13.07 9.51 -4.34
C ASP A 143 13.61 8.77 -5.57
N ALA A 144 13.72 7.45 -5.48
CA ALA A 144 14.13 6.61 -6.61
C ALA A 144 13.21 6.77 -7.82
N LEU A 145 11.89 6.77 -7.62
CA LEU A 145 10.93 6.93 -8.72
C LEU A 145 11.11 8.28 -9.41
N VAL A 146 11.23 9.38 -8.68
CA VAL A 146 11.37 10.70 -9.30
C VAL A 146 12.74 10.83 -9.99
N GLU A 147 13.83 10.51 -9.28
CA GLU A 147 15.20 10.68 -9.77
C GLU A 147 15.51 9.78 -10.97
N LEU A 148 15.25 8.47 -10.88
CA LEU A 148 15.54 7.55 -11.99
C LEU A 148 14.62 7.76 -13.18
N THR A 149 13.36 8.16 -12.96
CA THR A 149 12.47 8.46 -14.09
C THR A 149 12.99 9.66 -14.89
N GLY A 150 13.44 10.71 -14.20
CA GLY A 150 14.15 11.84 -14.81
C GLY A 150 15.40 11.42 -15.57
N ALA A 151 16.29 10.68 -14.90
CA ALA A 151 17.55 10.24 -15.47
C ALA A 151 17.36 9.33 -16.69
N LEU A 152 16.51 8.29 -16.60
CA LEU A 152 16.25 7.35 -17.68
C LEU A 152 15.57 8.02 -18.88
N ALA A 153 14.68 8.99 -18.66
CA ALA A 153 14.10 9.78 -19.75
C ALA A 153 15.19 10.59 -20.48
N GLY A 154 16.07 11.25 -19.73
CA GLY A 154 17.20 11.99 -20.29
C GLY A 154 18.20 11.10 -21.04
N TYR A 155 18.60 9.97 -20.44
CA TYR A 155 19.50 8.99 -21.04
C TYR A 155 18.91 8.38 -22.31
N THR A 156 17.60 8.10 -22.33
CA THR A 156 16.91 7.58 -23.50
C THR A 156 17.07 8.50 -24.70
N PHE A 157 16.91 9.80 -24.47
CA PHE A 157 17.11 10.79 -25.53
C PHE A 157 18.58 10.93 -25.92
N ALA A 158 19.46 11.01 -24.93
CA ALA A 158 20.88 11.29 -25.13
C ALA A 158 21.60 10.14 -25.84
N PHE A 159 21.41 8.90 -25.36
CA PHE A 159 22.21 7.73 -25.76
C PHE A 159 21.56 6.86 -26.81
N GLN A 160 20.23 6.81 -26.89
CA GLN A 160 19.47 5.98 -27.84
C GLN A 160 19.91 4.49 -27.88
N ASN A 161 20.51 3.98 -26.81
CA ASN A 161 21.03 2.63 -26.70
C ASN A 161 20.60 2.01 -25.37
N SER A 162 19.67 1.05 -25.40
CA SER A 162 19.08 0.47 -24.20
C SER A 162 20.11 -0.11 -23.22
N ARG A 163 21.21 -0.71 -23.71
CA ARG A 163 22.24 -1.28 -22.85
C ARG A 163 23.04 -0.19 -22.14
N LEU A 164 23.41 0.86 -22.86
CA LEU A 164 24.13 1.99 -22.26
C LEU A 164 23.25 2.68 -21.21
N ILE A 165 21.97 2.91 -21.54
CA ILE A 165 20.98 3.49 -20.61
C ILE A 165 20.84 2.61 -19.36
N ALA A 166 20.70 1.29 -19.52
CA ALA A 166 20.56 0.37 -18.40
C ALA A 166 21.80 0.37 -17.49
N LEU A 167 23.01 0.32 -18.07
CA LEU A 167 24.26 0.33 -17.29
C LEU A 167 24.45 1.66 -16.56
N THR A 168 24.27 2.78 -17.24
CA THR A 168 24.37 4.11 -16.62
C THR A 168 23.30 4.29 -15.54
N GLY A 169 22.05 3.90 -15.82
CA GLY A 169 20.96 3.94 -14.85
C GLY A 169 21.24 3.08 -13.62
N LEU A 170 21.84 1.89 -13.78
CA LEU A 170 22.13 1.00 -12.67
C LEU A 170 23.26 1.55 -11.79
N ILE A 171 24.31 2.09 -12.41
CA ILE A 171 25.42 2.72 -11.67
C ILE A 171 24.92 3.94 -10.90
N THR A 172 24.20 4.85 -11.57
CA THR A 172 23.63 6.06 -10.95
C THR A 172 22.66 5.69 -9.83
N GLY A 173 21.72 4.79 -10.11
CA GLY A 173 20.68 4.39 -9.16
C GLY A 173 21.22 3.65 -7.93
N ILE A 174 22.19 2.75 -8.09
CA ILE A 174 22.83 2.09 -6.94
C ILE A 174 23.63 3.09 -6.12
N ALA A 175 24.39 4.00 -6.76
CA ALA A 175 25.13 5.04 -6.05
C ALA A 175 24.18 5.96 -5.25
N ALA A 176 23.07 6.39 -5.87
CA ALA A 176 22.03 7.17 -5.23
C ALA A 176 21.39 6.41 -4.05
N SER A 177 21.13 5.11 -4.17
CA SER A 177 20.58 4.31 -3.08
C SER A 177 21.47 4.29 -1.83
N PHE A 178 22.79 4.23 -2.00
CA PHE A 178 23.75 4.31 -0.89
C PHE A 178 23.77 5.71 -0.28
N SER A 179 23.70 6.74 -1.11
CA SER A 179 23.59 8.13 -0.65
C SER A 179 22.33 8.34 0.18
N MET A 180 21.19 7.85 -0.31
CA MET A 180 19.89 7.99 0.34
C MET A 180 19.80 7.16 1.64
N ALA A 181 20.40 5.96 1.66
CA ALA A 181 20.54 5.19 2.90
C ALA A 181 21.38 5.93 3.94
N ALA A 182 22.51 6.53 3.54
CA ALA A 182 23.35 7.32 4.42
C ALA A 182 22.63 8.58 4.92
N ALA A 183 21.89 9.27 4.05
CA ALA A 183 21.06 10.42 4.41
C ALA A 183 19.97 10.04 5.41
N GLY A 184 19.28 8.91 5.17
CA GLY A 184 18.28 8.35 6.08
C GLY A 184 18.86 8.03 7.46
N TYR A 185 20.04 7.40 7.52
CA TYR A 185 20.75 7.13 8.78
C TYR A 185 21.07 8.42 9.54
N LEU A 186 21.64 9.41 8.85
CA LEU A 186 22.03 10.68 9.45
C LEU A 186 20.82 11.46 9.97
N SER A 187 19.71 11.45 9.23
CA SER A 187 18.47 12.10 9.64
C SER A 187 17.87 11.42 10.87
N SER A 188 17.79 10.10 10.91
CA SER A 188 17.18 9.39 12.05
C SER A 188 18.06 9.37 13.30
N LYS A 189 19.39 9.53 13.15
CA LYS A 189 20.33 9.53 14.28
C LYS A 189 20.10 10.67 15.27
N GLN A 190 19.46 11.76 14.84
CA GLN A 190 19.15 12.89 15.72
C GLN A 190 18.00 12.58 16.68
N ASP A 191 17.05 11.73 16.26
CA ASP A 191 15.76 11.54 16.93
C ASP A 191 15.54 10.10 17.45
N SER A 192 16.44 9.16 17.17
CA SER A 192 16.23 7.73 17.45
C SER A 192 17.50 7.03 17.91
N SER A 193 17.34 5.81 18.44
CA SER A 193 18.50 4.99 18.81
C SER A 193 19.35 4.64 17.57
N THR A 194 20.64 4.37 17.78
CA THR A 194 21.55 3.96 16.71
C THR A 194 21.05 2.72 15.97
N GLY A 195 20.47 1.75 16.69
CA GLY A 195 19.92 0.52 16.11
C GLY A 195 18.72 0.80 15.19
N GLU A 196 17.80 1.65 15.62
CA GLU A 196 16.65 2.05 14.79
C GLU A 196 17.07 2.87 13.57
N SER A 197 18.09 3.71 13.74
CA SER A 197 18.63 4.51 12.64
C SER A 197 19.24 3.66 11.54
N ILE A 198 19.99 2.62 11.91
CA ILE A 198 20.54 1.65 10.96
C ILE A 198 19.42 0.91 10.24
N LYS A 199 18.39 0.44 10.97
CA LYS A 199 17.23 -0.22 10.37
C LYS A 199 16.53 0.68 9.36
N SER A 200 16.26 1.94 9.72
CA SER A 200 15.64 2.94 8.84
C SER A 200 16.44 3.11 7.55
N ALA A 201 17.75 3.32 7.66
CA ALA A 201 18.66 3.44 6.52
C ALA A 201 18.66 2.20 5.61
N MET A 202 18.64 1.00 6.20
CA MET A 202 18.57 -0.25 5.45
C MET A 202 17.25 -0.37 4.68
N TYR A 203 16.12 -0.04 5.31
CA TYR A 203 14.82 -0.04 4.64
C TYR A 203 14.76 0.98 3.49
N THR A 204 15.26 2.20 3.71
CA THR A 204 15.36 3.23 2.65
C THR A 204 16.21 2.75 1.48
N GLY A 205 17.43 2.28 1.75
CA GLY A 205 18.36 1.82 0.72
C GLY A 205 17.84 0.61 -0.04
N ALA A 206 17.27 -0.37 0.66
CA ALA A 206 16.70 -1.57 0.03
C ALA A 206 15.49 -1.21 -0.86
N ALA A 207 14.58 -0.36 -0.38
CA ALA A 207 13.45 0.11 -1.18
C ALA A 207 13.91 0.85 -2.45
N TYR A 208 14.95 1.67 -2.33
CA TYR A 208 15.56 2.37 -3.44
C TYR A 208 16.15 1.37 -4.46
N VAL A 209 17.00 0.43 -4.03
CA VAL A 209 17.63 -0.57 -4.92
C VAL A 209 16.59 -1.41 -5.66
N VAL A 210 15.54 -1.88 -4.96
CA VAL A 210 14.46 -2.65 -5.58
C VAL A 210 13.77 -1.83 -6.67
N THR A 211 13.52 -0.55 -6.40
CA THR A 211 12.93 0.38 -7.37
C THR A 211 13.84 0.56 -8.58
N VAL A 212 15.14 0.77 -8.37
CA VAL A 212 16.15 0.89 -9.45
C VAL A 212 16.09 -0.32 -10.39
N VAL A 213 16.18 -1.52 -9.82
CA VAL A 213 16.16 -2.76 -10.60
C VAL A 213 14.87 -2.90 -11.39
N LEU A 214 13.73 -2.59 -10.76
CA LEU A 214 12.42 -2.66 -11.39
C LEU A 214 12.29 -1.69 -12.58
N LEU A 215 12.76 -0.45 -12.43
CA LEU A 215 12.67 0.59 -13.48
C LEU A 215 13.63 0.37 -14.65
N ILE A 216 14.78 -0.28 -14.39
CA ILE A 216 15.80 -0.58 -15.40
C ILE A 216 15.45 -1.84 -16.19
N LEU A 217 14.66 -2.75 -15.62
CA LEU A 217 14.32 -4.03 -16.23
C LEU A 217 13.83 -3.90 -17.70
N PRO A 218 12.97 -2.95 -18.08
CA PRO A 218 12.57 -2.77 -19.48
C PRO A 218 13.73 -2.43 -20.43
N TYR A 219 14.77 -1.72 -19.98
CA TYR A 219 15.95 -1.39 -20.79
C TYR A 219 16.92 -2.57 -20.92
N LEU A 220 16.88 -3.54 -20.00
CA LEU A 220 17.64 -4.79 -20.11
C LEU A 220 16.98 -5.78 -21.08
N LEU A 221 15.64 -5.78 -21.13
CA LEU A 221 14.87 -6.75 -21.92
C LEU A 221 14.53 -6.26 -23.34
N ILE A 222 14.35 -4.94 -23.53
CA ILE A 222 13.87 -4.36 -24.79
C ILE A 222 14.98 -3.54 -25.45
N GLN A 223 15.28 -3.86 -26.71
CA GLN A 223 16.33 -3.18 -27.49
C GLN A 223 15.91 -1.80 -28.03
N ALA A 224 14.61 -1.52 -28.05
CA ALA A 224 14.06 -0.25 -28.52
C ALA A 224 13.94 0.75 -27.34
N PRO A 225 14.84 1.75 -27.24
CA PRO A 225 14.99 2.59 -26.03
C PRO A 225 13.74 3.42 -25.72
N TYR A 226 13.06 3.94 -26.75
CA TYR A 226 11.81 4.68 -26.56
C TYR A 226 10.65 3.78 -26.11
N VAL A 227 10.62 2.51 -26.55
CA VAL A 227 9.63 1.54 -26.06
C VAL A 227 9.93 1.18 -24.62
N SER A 228 11.20 0.96 -24.27
CA SER A 228 11.64 0.76 -22.89
C SER A 228 11.20 1.93 -22.00
N LEU A 229 11.36 3.17 -22.45
CA LEU A 229 10.91 4.35 -21.72
C LEU A 229 9.40 4.35 -21.46
N VAL A 230 8.57 4.09 -22.48
CA VAL A 230 7.11 4.03 -22.29
C VAL A 230 6.73 2.94 -21.29
N VAL A 231 7.34 1.76 -21.38
CA VAL A 231 7.10 0.66 -20.44
C VAL A 231 7.54 1.05 -19.02
N THR A 232 8.70 1.69 -18.87
CA THR A 232 9.18 2.19 -17.58
C THR A 232 8.22 3.24 -17.01
N LEU A 233 7.71 4.19 -17.81
CA LEU A 233 6.74 5.19 -17.32
C LEU A 233 5.43 4.56 -16.86
N VAL A 234 4.94 3.53 -17.55
CA VAL A 234 3.77 2.75 -17.11
C VAL A 234 4.08 2.03 -15.78
N LEU A 235 5.26 1.42 -15.65
CA LEU A 235 5.69 0.79 -14.40
C LEU A 235 5.80 1.81 -13.26
N VAL A 236 6.33 3.00 -13.51
CA VAL A 236 6.39 4.10 -12.53
C VAL A 236 4.99 4.42 -12.02
N LEU A 237 4.03 4.66 -12.92
CA LEU A 237 2.65 4.94 -12.53
C LEU A 237 2.00 3.79 -11.75
N LEU A 238 2.27 2.55 -12.14
CA LEU A 238 1.78 1.36 -11.44
C LEU A 238 2.38 1.24 -10.03
N VAL A 239 3.69 1.48 -9.87
CA VAL A 239 4.35 1.47 -8.56
C VAL A 239 3.81 2.59 -7.68
N ILE A 240 3.69 3.81 -8.21
CA ILE A 240 3.09 4.96 -7.51
C ILE A 240 1.66 4.62 -7.07
N PHE A 241 0.87 3.97 -7.93
CA PHE A 241 -0.49 3.55 -7.62
C PHE A 241 -0.52 2.53 -6.47
N ILE A 242 0.17 1.40 -6.61
CA ILE A 242 0.18 0.33 -5.60
C ILE A 242 0.68 0.86 -4.26
N PHE A 243 1.74 1.66 -4.29
CA PHE A 243 2.39 2.13 -3.08
C PHE A 243 1.57 3.22 -2.37
N ASN A 244 1.02 4.19 -3.10
CA ASN A 244 0.12 5.17 -2.49
C ASN A 244 -1.15 4.50 -1.96
N PHE A 245 -1.67 3.47 -2.63
CA PHE A 245 -2.77 2.68 -2.10
C PHE A 245 -2.37 2.00 -0.78
N TYR A 246 -1.19 1.40 -0.73
CA TYR A 246 -0.68 0.78 0.48
C TYR A 246 -0.61 1.79 1.65
N VAL A 247 -0.02 2.96 1.40
CA VAL A 247 0.14 4.01 2.41
C VAL A 247 -1.22 4.59 2.84
N ALA A 248 -2.13 4.82 1.89
CA ALA A 248 -3.46 5.35 2.15
C ALA A 248 -4.26 4.43 3.08
N VAL A 249 -4.18 3.12 2.88
CA VAL A 249 -4.83 2.14 3.76
C VAL A 249 -4.08 1.99 5.09
N ALA A 250 -2.75 1.96 5.08
CA ALA A 250 -1.98 1.78 6.32
C ALA A 250 -2.07 2.99 7.27
N LYS A 251 -2.18 4.21 6.72
CA LYS A 251 -2.15 5.47 7.48
C LYS A 251 -3.45 6.27 7.45
N ASP A 252 -4.53 5.71 6.91
CA ASP A 252 -5.83 6.39 6.74
C ASP A 252 -5.71 7.76 6.05
N LEU A 253 -4.95 7.80 4.95
CA LEU A 253 -4.71 9.01 4.17
C LEU A 253 -5.48 8.98 2.85
N ASP A 254 -5.68 10.15 2.25
CA ASP A 254 -6.32 10.28 0.94
C ASP A 254 -5.44 9.74 -0.19
N PHE A 255 -5.88 8.64 -0.79
CA PHE A 255 -5.19 7.99 -1.90
C PHE A 255 -5.07 8.90 -3.14
N ARG A 256 -6.18 9.54 -3.54
CA ARG A 256 -6.28 10.25 -4.83
C ARG A 256 -5.34 11.44 -4.90
N GLU A 257 -5.30 12.25 -3.84
CA GLU A 257 -4.45 13.45 -3.79
C GLU A 257 -2.98 13.06 -3.89
N ARG A 258 -2.54 12.11 -3.06
CA ARG A 258 -1.15 11.65 -3.03
C ARG A 258 -0.72 10.98 -4.34
N PHE A 259 -1.60 10.18 -4.95
CA PHE A 259 -1.32 9.57 -6.23
C PHE A 259 -1.11 10.62 -7.32
N LEU A 260 -2.01 11.61 -7.41
CA LEU A 260 -1.93 12.66 -8.42
C LEU A 260 -0.70 13.55 -8.21
N GLU A 261 -0.40 13.92 -6.97
CA GLU A 261 0.78 14.72 -6.61
C GLU A 261 2.07 13.99 -7.04
N MET A 262 2.24 12.74 -6.61
CA MET A 262 3.43 11.95 -6.95
C MET A 262 3.54 11.69 -8.45
N ALA A 263 2.45 11.33 -9.12
CA ALA A 263 2.44 11.12 -10.57
C ALA A 263 2.81 12.41 -11.32
N ALA A 264 2.27 13.56 -10.91
CA ALA A 264 2.59 14.85 -11.51
C ALA A 264 4.06 15.24 -11.32
N ILE A 265 4.61 15.04 -10.11
CA ILE A 265 6.02 15.31 -9.83
C ILE A 265 6.92 14.39 -10.66
N SER A 266 6.71 13.07 -10.63
CA SER A 266 7.55 12.11 -11.36
C SER A 266 7.51 12.32 -12.87
N LEU A 267 6.32 12.52 -13.46
CA LEU A 267 6.18 12.78 -14.90
C LEU A 267 6.71 14.17 -15.28
N GLY A 268 6.50 15.18 -14.43
CA GLY A 268 7.00 16.53 -14.62
C GLY A 268 8.53 16.58 -14.62
N VAL A 269 9.17 15.89 -13.68
CA VAL A 269 10.63 15.75 -13.63
C VAL A 269 11.15 14.99 -14.84
N ALA A 270 10.50 13.90 -15.26
CA ALA A 270 10.86 13.22 -16.51
C ALA A 270 10.82 14.14 -17.74
N ALA A 271 9.75 14.92 -17.89
CA ALA A 271 9.62 15.87 -19.00
C ALA A 271 10.72 16.94 -18.94
N ALA A 272 10.97 17.52 -17.76
CA ALA A 272 12.03 18.52 -17.56
C ALA A 272 13.42 17.95 -17.87
N SER A 273 13.76 16.77 -17.34
CA SER A 273 15.04 16.09 -17.60
C SER A 273 15.23 15.73 -19.07
N PHE A 274 14.15 15.34 -19.76
CA PHE A 274 14.18 15.10 -21.20
C PHE A 274 14.50 16.39 -21.97
N LEU A 275 13.87 17.52 -21.62
CA LEU A 275 14.16 18.83 -22.21
C LEU A 275 15.59 19.30 -21.94
N VAL A 276 16.07 19.14 -20.71
CA VAL A 276 17.47 19.45 -20.36
C VAL A 276 18.43 18.62 -21.20
N SER A 277 18.12 17.34 -21.41
CA SER A 277 18.94 16.45 -22.24
C SER A 277 18.99 16.89 -23.71
N ILE A 278 17.88 17.39 -24.25
CA ILE A 278 17.85 18.01 -25.59
C ILE A 278 18.78 19.23 -25.65
N LEU A 279 18.69 20.13 -24.67
CA LEU A 279 19.51 21.34 -24.62
C LEU A 279 21.00 21.00 -24.54
N VAL A 280 21.38 20.09 -23.66
CA VAL A 280 22.77 19.66 -23.49
C VAL A 280 23.29 19.00 -24.77
N LYS A 281 22.51 18.10 -25.40
CA LYS A 281 22.93 17.46 -26.66
C LYS A 281 23.20 18.49 -27.75
N ASN A 282 22.31 19.48 -27.90
CA ASN A 282 22.45 20.53 -28.91
C ASN A 282 23.63 21.48 -28.65
N ILE A 283 23.90 21.84 -27.38
CA ILE A 283 24.98 22.76 -27.02
C ILE A 283 26.35 22.11 -27.20
N PHE A 284 26.50 20.85 -26.77
CA PHE A 284 27.79 20.16 -26.76
C PHE A 284 28.08 19.38 -28.06
N GLY A 285 27.11 19.28 -28.98
CA GLY A 285 27.29 18.60 -30.27
C GLY A 285 27.66 17.11 -30.13
N ILE A 286 27.18 16.47 -29.06
CA ILE A 286 27.48 15.07 -28.75
C ILE A 286 26.50 14.18 -29.51
N ASP A 287 26.92 13.67 -30.65
CA ASP A 287 26.27 12.55 -31.33
C ASP A 287 26.92 11.24 -30.83
N ILE A 288 26.21 10.54 -29.93
CA ILE A 288 26.51 9.16 -29.51
C ILE A 288 25.51 8.25 -30.20
#